data_AF-A0A1Q7HEU1-F1
#
_entry.id   AF-A0A1Q7HEU1-F1
#
_cell.length_a   1.000
_cell.length_b   1.000
_cell.length_c   1.000
_cell.angle_alpha   90.00
_cell.angle_beta   90.00
_cell.angle_gamma   90.00
#
_symmetry.space_group_name_H-M   'P 1'
#
loop_
_entity.id
_entity.type
_entity.pdbx_description
1 polymer ?
#
loop_
_entity_poly.entity_id
_entity_poly.type
_entity_poly.pdbx_seq_one_letter_code
_entity_poly.pdbx_strand_id
1 'polypeptide(L)'
;MVQPSLRPQDVFVLAKLLSYKGRRPPMAQMSVDLSISSSEVHAALKRLVLARLVSGDAEGNRPLIEAVQEFLVHGVKYAFPAKRGEVTRGVPTSYAAPPLNSEIDSGSEPPPVWPFPEGEHRGVTLEPLYKSAPAAALRDPFLYELLALIDALREGRVRERKLAEKELIARLRPSLHERSESQAT
;
A
#
# COMPACT_ATOMS: atom_id res chain seq x y z
N MET A 1 28.76 -6.59 9.38
CA MET A 1 27.74 -5.58 9.04
C MET A 1 26.48 -6.33 8.62
N VAL A 2 25.31 -6.00 9.17
CA VAL A 2 24.05 -6.60 8.74
C VAL A 2 23.54 -5.84 7.53
N GLN A 3 23.28 -6.54 6.41
CA GLN A 3 22.70 -5.95 5.23
C GLN A 3 21.29 -5.42 5.56
N PRO A 4 21.01 -4.11 5.43
CA PRO A 4 19.67 -3.59 5.64
C PRO A 4 18.72 -4.13 4.56
N SER A 5 17.50 -4.50 4.97
CA SER A 5 16.44 -4.99 4.09
C SER A 5 15.13 -4.25 4.35
N LEU A 6 14.31 -4.09 3.31
CA LEU A 6 12.94 -3.61 3.46
C LEU A 6 12.10 -4.60 4.29
N ARG A 7 11.13 -4.06 5.01
CA ARG A 7 10.14 -4.81 5.79
C ARG A 7 8.73 -4.56 5.23
N PRO A 8 7.76 -5.46 5.46
CA PRO A 8 6.36 -5.24 5.07
C PRO A 8 5.80 -3.89 5.56
N GLN A 9 6.18 -3.47 6.77
CA GLN A 9 5.87 -2.15 7.34
C GLN A 9 6.31 -0.98 6.46
N ASP A 10 7.44 -1.10 5.77
CA ASP A 10 7.98 -0.02 4.94
C ASP A 10 7.09 0.22 3.72
N VAL A 11 6.52 -0.85 3.15
CA VAL A 11 5.53 -0.76 2.07
C VAL A 11 4.24 -0.10 2.57
N PHE A 12 3.81 -0.42 3.78
CA PHE A 12 2.65 0.22 4.40
C PHE A 12 2.86 1.73 4.63
N VAL A 13 4.04 2.13 5.10
CA VAL A 13 4.42 3.55 5.24
C VAL A 13 4.54 4.24 3.86
N LEU A 14 5.11 3.57 2.86
CA LEU A 14 5.21 4.07 1.49
C LEU A 14 3.82 4.29 0.87
N ALA A 15 2.89 3.35 1.05
CA ALA A 15 1.52 3.48 0.58
C ALA A 15 0.84 4.73 1.17
N LYS A 16 1.09 5.02 2.45
CA LYS A 16 0.59 6.24 3.08
C LYS A 16 1.25 7.50 2.54
N LEU A 17 2.56 7.51 2.28
CA LEU A 17 3.21 8.66 1.65
C LEU A 17 2.59 9.02 0.30
N LEU A 18 2.22 8.00 -0.49
CA LEU A 18 1.56 8.19 -1.77
C LEU A 18 0.17 8.84 -1.65
N SER A 19 -0.53 8.68 -0.51
CA SER A 19 -1.85 9.29 -0.31
C SER A 19 -1.80 10.82 -0.12
N TYR A 20 -0.62 11.39 0.17
CA TYR A 20 -0.45 12.83 0.38
C TYR A 20 -0.03 13.63 -0.85
N LYS A 21 0.05 13.02 -2.05
CA LYS A 21 0.25 13.72 -3.35
C LYS A 21 1.34 14.80 -3.33
N GLY A 22 2.55 14.41 -2.93
CA GLY A 22 3.74 15.28 -2.99
C GLY A 22 3.94 16.21 -1.79
N ARG A 23 2.96 16.40 -0.89
CA ARG A 23 3.16 17.11 0.38
C ARG A 23 3.44 16.13 1.50
N ARG A 24 4.71 16.01 1.90
CA ARG A 24 5.07 15.12 3.01
C ARG A 24 4.48 15.66 4.32
N PRO A 25 3.66 14.89 5.04
CA PRO A 25 3.13 15.30 6.33
C PRO A 25 4.23 15.23 7.42
N PRO A 26 3.98 15.85 8.59
CA PRO A 26 4.75 15.55 9.79
C PRO A 26 4.70 14.06 10.15
N MET A 27 5.81 13.50 10.65
CA MET A 27 5.86 12.08 11.06
C MET A 27 4.79 11.75 12.11
N ALA A 28 4.48 12.68 13.01
CA ALA A 28 3.43 12.52 14.02
C ALA A 28 2.06 12.28 13.39
N GLN A 29 1.75 12.95 12.28
CA GLN A 29 0.50 12.71 11.56
C GLN A 29 0.47 11.31 10.95
N MET A 30 1.57 10.86 10.34
CA MET A 30 1.66 9.50 9.79
C MET A 30 1.50 8.43 10.88
N SER A 31 2.07 8.65 12.06
CA SER A 31 1.92 7.76 13.22
C SER A 31 0.46 7.58 13.61
N VAL A 32 -0.29 8.69 13.68
CA VAL A 32 -1.73 8.68 13.97
C VAL A 32 -2.50 7.97 12.86
N ASP A 33 -2.26 8.37 11.61
CA ASP A 33 -2.97 7.85 10.45
C ASP A 33 -2.79 6.34 10.28
N LEU A 34 -1.59 5.82 10.56
CA LEU A 34 -1.24 4.40 10.41
C LEU A 34 -1.39 3.59 11.70
N SER A 35 -1.67 4.23 12.83
CA SER A 35 -1.65 3.62 14.16
C SER A 35 -0.33 2.88 14.46
N ILE A 36 0.80 3.53 14.16
CA ILE A 36 2.15 3.04 14.47
C ILE A 36 2.93 4.13 15.19
N SER A 37 4.05 3.78 15.84
CA SER A 37 4.87 4.77 16.54
C SER A 37 5.69 5.65 15.59
N SER A 38 6.09 6.84 16.04
CA SER A 38 6.95 7.74 15.26
C SER A 38 8.35 7.15 14.99
N SER A 39 8.85 6.28 15.88
CA SER A 39 10.10 5.57 15.67
C SER A 39 9.98 4.52 14.56
N GLU A 40 8.83 3.86 14.45
CA GLU A 40 8.50 2.96 13.33
C GLU A 40 8.44 3.72 12.00
N VAL A 41 7.73 4.86 11.95
CA VAL A 41 7.69 5.72 10.75
C VAL A 41 9.10 6.14 10.33
N HIS A 42 9.91 6.63 11.29
CA HIS A 42 11.28 7.08 11.03
C HIS A 42 12.16 5.94 10.51
N ALA A 43 12.08 4.76 11.11
CA ALA A 43 12.85 3.61 10.70
C ALA A 43 12.44 3.13 9.29
N ALA A 44 11.15 3.18 8.97
CA ALA A 44 10.65 2.86 7.63
C ALA A 44 11.15 3.86 6.59
N LEU A 45 11.07 5.16 6.86
CA LEU A 45 11.60 6.20 5.98
C LEU A 45 13.09 6.01 5.70
N LYS A 46 13.90 5.72 6.72
CA LYS A 46 15.34 5.44 6.53
C LYS A 46 15.58 4.26 5.57
N ARG A 47 14.81 3.18 5.69
CA ARG A 47 14.93 2.01 4.80
C ARG A 47 14.43 2.31 3.38
N LEU A 48 13.35 3.08 3.25
CA LEU A 48 12.83 3.50 1.95
C LEU A 48 13.80 4.42 1.19
N VAL A 49 14.47 5.34 1.89
CA VAL A 49 15.53 6.18 1.32
C VAL A 49 16.72 5.32 0.88
N LEU A 50 17.16 4.40 1.75
CA LEU A 50 18.26 3.48 1.42
C LEU A 50 17.94 2.59 0.20
N ALA A 51 16.69 2.16 0.07
CA ALA A 51 16.18 1.39 -1.05
C ALA A 51 15.89 2.22 -2.31
N ARG A 52 16.09 3.56 -2.27
CA ARG A 52 15.82 4.49 -3.38
C ARG A 52 14.36 4.46 -3.86
N LEU A 53 13.42 4.18 -2.95
CA LEU A 53 11.98 4.33 -3.22
C LEU A 53 11.48 5.72 -2.82
N VAL A 54 12.26 6.43 -2.01
CA VAL A 54 11.94 7.74 -1.46
C VAL A 54 13.19 8.61 -1.53
N SER A 55 13.04 9.91 -1.86
CA SER A 55 14.15 10.87 -1.90
C SER A 55 14.80 11.03 -0.52
N GLY A 56 16.10 11.30 -0.47
CA GLY A 56 16.82 11.64 0.75
C GLY A 56 17.02 13.15 0.95
N ASP A 57 16.25 13.98 0.24
CA ASP A 57 16.44 15.42 0.16
C ASP A 57 15.81 16.20 1.34
N ALA A 58 16.28 17.44 1.52
CA ALA A 58 15.73 18.35 2.53
C ALA A 58 14.24 18.67 2.32
N GLU A 59 13.75 18.46 1.09
CA GLU A 59 12.34 18.62 0.68
C GLU A 59 11.43 17.50 1.20
N GLY A 60 12.00 16.54 1.94
CA GLY A 60 11.25 15.80 2.93
C GLY A 60 10.78 14.43 2.49
N ASN A 61 11.65 13.62 1.88
CA ASN A 61 11.38 12.20 1.67
C ASN A 61 10.14 11.95 0.79
N ARG A 62 10.16 12.47 -0.44
CA ARG A 62 9.10 12.27 -1.44
C ARG A 62 9.23 10.91 -2.14
N PRO A 63 8.13 10.19 -2.41
CA PRO A 63 8.17 8.96 -3.20
C PRO A 63 8.75 9.20 -4.60
N LEU A 64 9.66 8.32 -5.03
CA LEU A 64 10.22 8.32 -6.40
C LEU A 64 9.33 7.45 -7.27
N ILE A 65 8.39 8.07 -7.98
CA ILE A 65 7.24 7.38 -8.60
C ILE A 65 7.63 6.23 -9.52
N GLU A 66 8.64 6.42 -10.38
CA GLU A 66 9.10 5.39 -11.31
C GLU A 66 9.66 4.17 -10.57
N ALA A 67 10.50 4.40 -9.55
CA ALA A 67 11.09 3.35 -8.73
C ALA A 67 10.04 2.63 -7.87
N VAL A 68 9.08 3.38 -7.33
CA VAL A 68 7.95 2.83 -6.56
C VAL A 68 7.06 1.97 -7.45
N GLN A 69 6.73 2.43 -8.66
CA GLN A 69 5.95 1.66 -9.62
C GLN A 69 6.67 0.36 -9.97
N GLU A 70 7.94 0.42 -10.36
CA GLU A 70 8.75 -0.76 -10.68
C GLU A 70 8.74 -1.77 -9.52
N PHE A 71 8.99 -1.29 -8.31
CA PHE A 71 9.03 -2.14 -7.12
C PHE A 71 7.67 -2.77 -6.78
N LEU A 72 6.58 -1.99 -6.80
CA LEU A 72 5.25 -2.51 -6.48
C LEU A 72 4.74 -3.49 -7.53
N VAL A 73 4.97 -3.22 -8.82
CA VAL A 73 4.49 -4.09 -9.90
C VAL A 73 5.31 -5.39 -10.00
N HIS A 74 6.63 -5.30 -9.83
CA HIS A 74 7.52 -6.44 -10.11
C HIS A 74 8.13 -7.07 -8.85
N GLY A 75 8.44 -6.28 -7.82
CA GLY A 75 9.20 -6.72 -6.65
C GLY A 75 8.35 -7.20 -5.47
N VAL A 76 7.23 -6.54 -5.16
CA VAL A 76 6.50 -6.73 -3.90
C VAL A 76 6.05 -8.17 -3.66
N LYS A 77 5.64 -8.89 -4.71
CA LYS A 77 5.19 -10.28 -4.65
C LYS A 77 6.30 -11.27 -4.24
N TYR A 78 7.56 -10.94 -4.52
CA TYR A 78 8.71 -11.74 -4.14
C TYR A 78 9.28 -11.33 -2.79
N ALA A 79 9.33 -10.02 -2.53
CA ALA A 79 9.85 -9.49 -1.26
C ALA A 79 8.92 -9.80 -0.08
N PHE A 80 7.61 -9.73 -0.31
CA PHE A 80 6.58 -9.87 0.72
C PHE A 80 5.43 -10.76 0.23
N PRO A 81 5.68 -12.06 -0.02
CA PRO A 81 4.64 -12.97 -0.50
C PRO A 81 3.44 -12.95 0.45
N ALA A 82 2.23 -12.92 -0.10
CA ALA A 82 1.02 -12.98 0.70
C ALA A 82 0.85 -14.35 1.33
N LYS A 83 0.31 -14.39 2.53
CA LYS A 83 0.01 -15.63 3.25
C LYS A 83 -1.50 -15.73 3.40
N ARG A 84 -2.05 -16.85 2.93
CA ARG A 84 -3.46 -17.19 3.14
C ARG A 84 -3.60 -17.99 4.42
N GLY A 85 -4.72 -17.81 5.11
CA GLY A 85 -5.07 -18.52 6.34
C GLY A 85 -6.48 -19.07 6.32
N GLU A 86 -7.02 -19.35 7.50
CA GLU A 86 -8.36 -19.89 7.67
C GLU A 86 -9.46 -18.88 7.31
N VAL A 87 -10.69 -19.36 7.18
CA VAL A 87 -11.85 -18.49 6.98
C VAL A 87 -12.14 -17.73 8.28
N THR A 88 -12.19 -16.41 8.18
CA THR A 88 -12.42 -15.52 9.33
C THR A 88 -13.34 -14.36 8.93
N ARG A 89 -13.61 -13.49 9.90
CA ARG A 89 -14.25 -12.20 9.70
C ARG A 89 -13.18 -11.10 9.55
N GLY A 90 -13.43 -10.15 8.66
CA GLY A 90 -12.45 -9.13 8.36
C GLY A 90 -12.90 -8.03 7.40
N VAL A 91 -11.92 -7.23 7.00
CA VAL A 91 -12.06 -6.19 5.97
C VAL A 91 -11.66 -6.80 4.62
N PRO A 92 -12.48 -6.68 3.55
CA PRO A 92 -12.10 -7.16 2.21
C PRO A 92 -10.75 -6.60 1.76
N THR A 93 -10.02 -7.35 0.93
CA THR A 93 -8.76 -6.90 0.31
C THR A 93 -8.60 -7.54 -1.07
N SER A 94 -7.47 -7.32 -1.74
CA SER A 94 -7.14 -7.90 -3.05
C SER A 94 -8.30 -7.62 -4.05
N TYR A 95 -8.71 -8.62 -4.83
CA TYR A 95 -9.79 -8.49 -5.79
C TYR A 95 -11.16 -8.17 -5.17
N ALA A 96 -11.37 -8.45 -3.88
CA ALA A 96 -12.65 -8.29 -3.20
C ALA A 96 -12.85 -6.89 -2.60
N ALA A 97 -11.85 -6.02 -2.67
CA ALA A 97 -11.92 -4.63 -2.25
C ALA A 97 -11.91 -3.67 -3.45
N PRO A 98 -12.34 -2.41 -3.26
CA PRO A 98 -12.18 -1.37 -4.26
C PRO A 98 -10.70 -1.17 -4.65
N PRO A 99 -10.42 -0.84 -5.92
CA PRO A 99 -11.38 -0.65 -7.01
C PRO A 99 -11.79 -1.96 -7.72
N LEU A 100 -11.07 -3.07 -7.48
CA LEU A 100 -11.16 -4.28 -8.29
C LEU A 100 -12.49 -5.02 -8.16
N ASN A 101 -13.16 -4.90 -7.01
CA ASN A 101 -14.48 -5.51 -6.76
C ASN A 101 -15.60 -5.00 -7.70
N SER A 102 -15.36 -3.90 -8.42
CA SER A 102 -16.28 -3.42 -9.47
C SER A 102 -16.05 -4.07 -10.84
N GLU A 103 -14.89 -4.67 -11.07
CA GLU A 103 -14.48 -5.30 -12.35
C GLU A 103 -14.37 -6.83 -12.27
N ILE A 104 -14.37 -7.38 -11.06
CA ILE A 104 -14.17 -8.81 -10.79
C ILE A 104 -15.34 -9.31 -9.95
N ASP A 105 -16.09 -10.25 -10.54
CA ASP A 105 -17.09 -11.01 -9.80
C ASP A 105 -16.39 -12.07 -8.94
N SER A 106 -16.58 -11.97 -7.62
CA SER A 106 -16.07 -12.93 -6.65
C SER A 106 -16.70 -14.32 -6.79
N GLY A 107 -17.84 -14.43 -7.50
CA GLY A 107 -18.58 -15.68 -7.66
C GLY A 107 -19.00 -16.25 -6.30
N SER A 108 -18.80 -17.55 -6.12
CA SER A 108 -19.15 -18.28 -4.88
C SER A 108 -17.96 -18.55 -3.95
N GLU A 109 -16.74 -18.18 -4.34
CA GLU A 109 -15.56 -18.37 -3.48
C GLU A 109 -15.59 -17.33 -2.34
N PRO A 110 -15.25 -17.70 -1.09
CA PRO A 110 -15.15 -16.71 -0.02
C PRO A 110 -14.07 -15.68 -0.36
N PRO A 111 -14.37 -14.37 -0.27
CA PRO A 111 -13.43 -13.33 -0.67
C PRO A 111 -12.19 -13.31 0.25
N PRO A 112 -11.03 -12.82 -0.22
CA PRO A 112 -9.91 -12.50 0.65
C PRO A 112 -10.27 -11.36 1.61
N VAL A 113 -9.98 -11.55 2.89
CA VAL A 113 -10.17 -10.53 3.94
C VAL A 113 -8.93 -10.41 4.82
N TRP A 114 -8.61 -9.20 5.25
CA TRP A 114 -7.70 -9.01 6.38
C TRP A 114 -8.45 -9.32 7.69
N PRO A 115 -7.93 -10.22 8.56
CA PRO A 115 -8.55 -10.49 9.85
C PRO A 115 -8.71 -9.20 10.66
N PHE A 116 -9.95 -8.90 11.03
CA PHE A 116 -10.26 -7.69 11.79
C PHE A 116 -11.56 -7.92 12.58
N PRO A 117 -11.54 -7.83 13.93
CA PRO A 117 -12.70 -8.17 14.76
C PRO A 117 -13.96 -7.38 14.41
N GLU A 118 -13.80 -6.10 14.10
CA GLU A 118 -14.87 -5.18 13.70
C GLU A 118 -15.25 -5.28 12.21
N GLY A 119 -14.63 -6.21 11.46
CA GLY A 119 -14.94 -6.45 10.06
C GLY A 119 -16.34 -7.02 9.85
N GLU A 120 -16.98 -6.69 8.73
CA GLU A 120 -18.35 -7.14 8.43
C GLU A 120 -18.38 -8.32 7.45
N HIS A 121 -17.27 -8.64 6.80
CA HIS A 121 -17.20 -9.66 5.77
C HIS A 121 -16.58 -10.95 6.28
N ARG A 122 -17.15 -12.09 5.88
CA ARG A 122 -16.58 -13.41 6.11
C ARG A 122 -15.82 -13.86 4.85
N GLY A 123 -14.59 -14.32 5.01
CA GLY A 123 -13.73 -14.62 3.87
C GLY A 123 -12.47 -15.40 4.26
N VAL A 124 -11.67 -15.77 3.26
CA VAL A 124 -10.36 -16.41 3.49
C VAL A 124 -9.38 -15.36 3.99
N THR A 125 -8.68 -15.65 5.09
CA THR A 125 -7.63 -14.76 5.61
C THR A 125 -6.57 -14.49 4.55
N LEU A 126 -6.24 -13.22 4.35
CA LEU A 126 -5.01 -12.77 3.75
C LEU A 126 -4.25 -11.97 4.81
N GLU A 127 -3.00 -12.35 5.11
CA GLU A 127 -2.20 -11.62 6.10
C GLU A 127 -1.88 -10.20 5.61
N PRO A 128 -2.29 -9.15 6.34
CA PRO A 128 -2.02 -7.77 5.93
C PRO A 128 -0.52 -7.50 5.92
N LEU A 129 -0.08 -6.54 5.08
CA LEU A 129 1.31 -6.07 5.07
C LEU A 129 1.78 -5.59 6.45
N TYR A 130 0.88 -5.03 7.24
CA TYR A 130 1.16 -4.65 8.61
C TYR A 130 -0.08 -4.83 9.50
N LYS A 131 0.12 -5.15 10.77
CA LYS A 131 -0.97 -5.47 11.71
C LYS A 131 -2.06 -4.39 11.83
N SER A 132 -1.69 -3.11 11.65
CA SER A 132 -2.63 -1.98 11.72
C SER A 132 -3.21 -1.58 10.37
N ALA A 133 -2.85 -2.27 9.27
CA ALA A 133 -3.33 -1.95 7.93
C ALA A 133 -4.86 -1.96 7.81
N PRO A 134 -5.61 -2.92 8.38
CA PRO A 134 -7.07 -2.92 8.26
C PRO A 134 -7.70 -1.69 8.91
N ALA A 135 -7.29 -1.38 10.14
CA ALA A 135 -7.75 -0.19 10.85
C ALA A 135 -7.36 1.12 10.14
N ALA A 136 -6.16 1.19 9.55
CA ALA A 136 -5.73 2.37 8.81
C ALA A 136 -6.47 2.53 7.47
N ALA A 137 -6.72 1.44 6.76
CA ALA A 137 -7.48 1.42 5.52
C ALA A 137 -8.90 1.96 5.72
N LEU A 138 -9.59 1.55 6.78
CA LEU A 138 -10.95 2.02 7.07
C LEU A 138 -11.04 3.55 7.34
N ARG A 139 -9.92 4.23 7.62
CA ARG A 139 -9.87 5.69 7.84
C ARG A 139 -9.49 6.49 6.60
N ASP A 140 -8.85 5.86 5.61
CA ASP A 140 -8.30 6.52 4.44
C ASP A 140 -8.64 5.68 3.19
N PRO A 141 -9.69 6.07 2.43
CA PRO A 141 -10.12 5.32 1.25
C PRO A 141 -9.02 5.15 0.19
N PHE A 142 -8.15 6.15 0.01
CA PHE A 142 -7.06 6.05 -0.97
C PHE A 142 -6.02 5.03 -0.51
N LEU A 143 -5.66 5.07 0.79
CA LEU A 143 -4.77 4.07 1.37
C LEU A 143 -5.37 2.67 1.27
N TYR A 144 -6.68 2.52 1.53
CA TYR A 144 -7.36 1.24 1.42
C TYR A 144 -7.25 0.66 0.01
N GLU A 145 -7.64 1.42 -1.00
CA GLU A 145 -7.55 1.00 -2.40
C GLU A 145 -6.11 0.61 -2.76
N LEU A 146 -5.13 1.42 -2.35
CA LEU A 146 -3.74 1.15 -2.66
C LEU A 146 -3.23 -0.14 -2.01
N LEU A 147 -3.58 -0.40 -0.75
CA LEU A 147 -3.22 -1.64 -0.05
C LEU A 147 -3.90 -2.86 -0.66
N ALA A 148 -5.17 -2.74 -1.06
CA ALA A 148 -5.89 -3.81 -1.76
C ALA A 148 -5.25 -4.13 -3.12
N LEU A 149 -4.86 -3.11 -3.89
CA LEU A 149 -4.14 -3.29 -5.15
C LEU A 149 -2.78 -3.97 -4.94
N ILE A 150 -2.04 -3.59 -3.90
CA ILE A 150 -0.77 -4.25 -3.56
C ILE A 150 -1.00 -5.71 -3.19
N ASP A 151 -2.06 -6.04 -2.45
CA ASP A 151 -2.41 -7.43 -2.15
C ASP A 151 -2.77 -8.22 -3.42
N ALA A 152 -3.55 -7.64 -4.33
CA ALA A 152 -3.82 -8.26 -5.62
C ALA A 152 -2.54 -8.51 -6.43
N LEU A 153 -1.53 -7.65 -6.35
CA LEU A 153 -0.21 -7.87 -6.97
C LEU A 153 0.60 -8.99 -6.28
N ARG A 154 0.49 -9.11 -4.95
CA ARG A 154 1.20 -10.14 -4.16
C ARG A 154 0.65 -11.54 -4.39
N GLU A 155 -0.65 -11.68 -4.60
CA GLU A 155 -1.35 -12.97 -4.48
C GLU A 155 -2.30 -13.30 -5.65
N GLY A 156 -2.84 -12.29 -6.32
CA GLY A 156 -3.97 -12.46 -7.23
C GLY A 156 -3.64 -13.27 -8.49
N ARG A 157 -4.67 -13.76 -9.17
CA ARG A 157 -4.58 -14.48 -10.45
C ARG A 157 -4.12 -13.54 -11.58
N VAL A 158 -3.83 -14.10 -12.76
CA VAL A 158 -3.31 -13.33 -13.91
C VAL A 158 -4.21 -12.13 -14.26
N ARG A 159 -5.53 -12.30 -14.27
CA ARG A 159 -6.49 -11.20 -14.55
C ARG A 159 -6.46 -10.14 -13.45
N GLU A 160 -6.50 -10.55 -12.18
CA GLU A 160 -6.49 -9.66 -11.02
C GLU A 160 -5.21 -8.82 -10.97
N ARG A 161 -4.04 -9.44 -11.17
CA ARG A 161 -2.76 -8.73 -11.21
C ARG A 161 -2.68 -7.70 -12.33
N LYS A 162 -3.21 -8.02 -13.52
CA LYS A 162 -3.23 -7.08 -14.66
C LYS A 162 -4.11 -5.86 -14.38
N LEU A 163 -5.29 -6.08 -13.79
CA LEU A 163 -6.17 -4.98 -13.39
C LEU A 163 -5.55 -4.17 -12.26
N ALA A 164 -4.96 -4.83 -11.26
CA ALA A 164 -4.28 -4.19 -10.15
C ALA A 164 -3.12 -3.30 -10.62
N GLU A 165 -2.29 -3.80 -11.55
CA GLU A 165 -1.20 -3.05 -12.17
C GLU A 165 -1.71 -1.80 -12.89
N LYS A 166 -2.76 -1.94 -13.72
CA LYS A 166 -3.38 -0.81 -14.44
C LYS A 166 -3.88 0.26 -13.46
N GLU A 167 -4.65 -0.13 -12.45
CA GLU A 167 -5.25 0.77 -11.46
C GLU A 167 -4.20 1.42 -10.54
N LEU A 168 -3.14 0.68 -10.19
CA LEU A 168 -1.99 1.21 -9.46
C LEU A 168 -1.27 2.28 -10.27
N ILE A 169 -0.91 1.99 -11.52
CA ILE A 169 -0.21 2.94 -12.40
C ILE A 169 -1.06 4.20 -12.59
N ALA A 170 -2.37 4.07 -12.76
CA ALA A 170 -3.27 5.21 -12.89
C ALA A 170 -3.23 6.13 -11.65
N ARG A 171 -3.16 5.57 -10.44
CA ARG A 171 -3.07 6.32 -9.17
C ARG A 171 -1.71 6.93 -8.90
N LEU A 172 -0.64 6.34 -9.43
CA LEU A 172 0.73 6.83 -9.26
C LEU A 172 1.08 7.98 -10.23
N ARG A 173 0.33 8.16 -11.32
CA ARG A 173 0.58 9.26 -12.25
C ARG A 173 0.41 10.61 -11.54
N PRO A 174 1.37 11.54 -11.69
CA PRO A 174 1.22 12.91 -11.19
C PRO A 174 -0.08 13.51 -11.76
N SER A 175 -0.84 14.20 -10.90
CA SER A 175 -1.97 14.98 -11.41
C SER A 175 -1.41 16.03 -12.37
N LEU A 176 -1.98 16.14 -13.57
CA LEU A 176 -1.46 17.03 -14.64
C LEU A 176 -1.38 18.52 -14.21
N HIS A 177 -1.97 18.89 -13.07
CA HIS A 177 -2.00 20.25 -12.53
C HIS A 177 -0.78 20.61 -11.66
N GLU A 178 0.06 19.66 -11.25
CA GLU A 178 1.21 19.94 -10.36
C GLU A 178 2.48 20.37 -11.13
N ARG A 179 2.56 20.11 -12.45
CA ARG A 179 3.73 20.48 -13.27
C ARG A 179 3.80 21.99 -13.59
N SER A 180 2.69 22.70 -13.48
CA SER A 180 2.62 24.14 -13.77
C SER A 180 3.13 25.04 -12.64
N GLU A 181 3.18 24.54 -11.39
CA GLU A 181 3.62 25.37 -10.24
C GLU A 181 5.14 25.27 -10.00
N SER A 182 5.80 24.15 -10.33
CA SER A 182 7.26 24.00 -10.17
C SER A 182 8.11 24.60 -11.29
N GLN A 183 7.51 25.16 -12.36
CA GLN A 183 8.23 25.92 -13.40
C GLN A 183 8.08 27.44 -13.24
N ALA A 184 7.37 27.90 -12.21
CA ALA A 184 7.16 29.31 -11.91
C ALA A 184 7.79 29.68 -10.55
N THR A 185 9.09 29.48 -10.37
CA THR A 185 9.86 30.14 -9.30
C THR A 185 11.32 30.27 -9.72
#